data_AF-F9U657-F1
#
_entry.id   AF-F9U657-F1
#
_cell.length_a   1.000
_cell.length_b   1.000
_cell.length_c   1.000
_cell.angle_alpha   90.00
_cell.angle_beta   90.00
_cell.angle_gamma   90.00
#
_symmetry.space_group_name_H-M   'P 1'
#
loop_
_entity.id
_entity.type
_entity.pdbx_description
1 polymer ?
#
loop_
_entity_poly.entity_id
_entity_poly.type
_entity_poly.pdbx_seq_one_letter_code
_entity_poly.pdbx_strand_id
1 'polypeptide(L)'
;MSPLYRLYRYEHGDGTAREWAYADLGNGTAQIRWGPAGRLRQTQSKPLPIALERAPVKLLKGYVAIGRADIDATGAVALLSRDGPDQRVTPVVPAAPKLDPKPARDIAALLGGDEDGFYF
;
A
#
# COMPACT_ATOMS: atom_id res chain seq x y z
N MET A 1 18.61 8.29 -15.64
CA MET A 1 18.12 8.07 -14.26
C MET A 1 16.96 7.11 -14.33
N SER A 2 16.95 6.08 -13.47
CA SER A 2 15.78 5.21 -13.33
C SER A 2 14.61 6.01 -12.74
N PRO A 3 13.37 5.76 -13.18
CA PRO A 3 12.22 6.51 -12.69
C PRO A 3 11.93 6.15 -11.22
N LEU A 4 11.52 7.15 -10.43
CA LEU A 4 11.27 6.99 -9.00
C LEU A 4 9.83 6.52 -8.77
N TYR A 5 9.67 5.32 -8.25
CA TYR A 5 8.36 4.70 -8.05
C TYR A 5 7.76 5.02 -6.70
N ARG A 6 6.44 5.24 -6.69
CA ARG A 6 5.60 5.13 -5.49
C ARG A 6 5.15 3.69 -5.36
N LEU A 7 5.58 3.02 -4.29
CA LEU A 7 5.36 1.60 -4.05
C LEU A 7 4.22 1.39 -3.06
N TYR A 8 3.34 0.45 -3.38
CA TYR A 8 2.22 0.02 -2.56
C TYR A 8 2.27 -1.50 -2.41
N ARG A 9 1.89 -2.01 -1.23
CA ARG A 9 1.88 -3.44 -0.93
C ARG A 9 0.53 -3.86 -0.38
N TYR A 10 0.05 -5.00 -0.85
CA TYR A 10 -1.06 -5.73 -0.28
C TYR A 10 -0.53 -7.02 0.33
N GLU A 11 -0.80 -7.23 1.62
CA GLU A 11 -0.43 -8.44 2.34
C GLU A 11 -1.61 -9.41 2.37
N HIS A 12 -1.35 -10.67 2.02
CA HIS A 12 -2.33 -11.74 2.09
C HIS A 12 -2.24 -12.44 3.45
N GLY A 13 -3.33 -13.07 3.89
CA GLY A 13 -3.39 -13.78 5.17
C GLY A 13 -2.45 -14.99 5.27
N ASP A 14 -2.01 -15.54 4.14
CA ASP A 14 -1.02 -16.62 4.03
C ASP A 14 0.44 -16.13 4.12
N GLY A 15 0.66 -14.84 4.36
CA GLY A 15 2.00 -14.24 4.50
C GLY A 15 2.68 -13.90 3.17
N THR A 16 2.05 -14.18 2.03
CA THR A 16 2.50 -13.66 0.73
C THR A 16 2.06 -12.21 0.55
N ALA A 17 2.72 -11.48 -0.35
CA ALA A 17 2.38 -10.10 -0.63
C ALA A 17 2.49 -9.77 -2.12
N ARG A 18 1.59 -8.92 -2.59
CA ARG A 18 1.62 -8.33 -3.93
C ARG A 18 1.98 -6.86 -3.84
N GLU A 19 2.81 -6.43 -4.77
CA GLU A 19 3.20 -5.04 -4.89
C GLU A 19 2.71 -4.44 -6.20
N TRP A 20 2.37 -3.18 -6.12
CA TRP A 20 1.98 -2.34 -7.24
C TRP A 20 2.70 -1.01 -7.09
N ALA A 21 3.26 -0.52 -8.19
CA ALA A 21 4.01 0.72 -8.17
C ALA A 21 3.75 1.52 -9.44
N TYR A 22 3.88 2.84 -9.34
CA TYR A 22 3.91 3.71 -10.51
C TYR A 22 4.98 4.78 -10.38
N ALA A 23 5.52 5.24 -11.50
CA ALA A 23 6.44 6.37 -11.58
C ALA A 23 6.01 7.29 -12.72
N ASP A 24 6.07 8.61 -12.47
CA ASP A 24 5.93 9.63 -13.50
C ASP A 24 7.19 9.65 -14.37
N LEU A 25 7.03 9.61 -15.69
CA LEU A 25 8.13 9.66 -16.65
C LEU A 25 8.44 11.10 -17.12
N GLY A 26 7.70 12.10 -16.66
CA GLY A 26 7.91 13.52 -16.97
C GLY A 26 7.39 13.95 -18.35
N ASN A 27 6.74 13.05 -19.09
CA ASN A 27 6.19 13.28 -20.43
C ASN A 27 4.65 13.12 -20.48
N GLY A 28 3.99 13.23 -19.32
CA GLY A 28 2.55 13.00 -19.19
C GLY A 28 2.15 11.52 -19.17
N THR A 29 3.12 10.59 -19.19
CA THR A 29 2.87 9.15 -19.00
C THR A 29 3.49 8.67 -17.70
N ALA A 30 2.91 7.61 -17.15
CA ALA A 30 3.44 6.87 -16.02
C ALA A 30 3.82 5.46 -16.45
N GLN A 31 4.92 4.95 -15.90
CA GLN A 31 5.20 3.52 -15.91
C GLN A 31 4.58 2.90 -14.67
N ILE A 32 3.77 1.86 -14.86
CA ILE A 32 3.13 1.08 -13.80
C ILE A 32 3.77 -0.31 -13.78
N ARG A 33 4.16 -0.80 -12.61
CA ARG A 33 4.73 -2.14 -12.43
C ARG A 33 4.02 -2.91 -11.32
N TRP A 34 3.95 -4.22 -11.45
CA TRP A 34 3.35 -5.07 -10.41
C TRP A 34 3.90 -6.50 -10.41
N GLY A 35 3.72 -7.18 -9.28
CA GLY A 35 4.22 -8.53 -9.07
C GLY A 35 4.19 -8.95 -7.60
N PRO A 36 4.81 -10.09 -7.26
CA PRO A 36 5.08 -10.44 -5.88
C PRO A 36 6.01 -9.40 -5.23
N ALA A 37 5.93 -9.28 -3.91
CA ALA A 37 6.74 -8.33 -3.16
C ALA A 37 8.24 -8.50 -3.42
N GLY A 38 8.94 -7.39 -3.67
CA GLY A 38 10.35 -7.34 -4.03
C GLY A 38 10.67 -7.67 -5.48
N ARG A 39 9.69 -8.11 -6.30
CA ARG A 39 9.93 -8.51 -7.70
C ARG A 39 8.80 -8.12 -8.67
N LEU A 40 8.77 -6.86 -9.09
CA LEU A 40 7.75 -6.27 -9.98
C LEU A 40 8.13 -6.44 -11.46
N ARG A 41 7.99 -7.66 -12.00
CA ARG A 41 8.37 -7.97 -13.39
C ARG A 41 7.37 -7.45 -14.42
N GLN A 42 6.09 -7.37 -14.08
CA GLN A 42 5.07 -6.93 -15.01
C GLN A 42 5.09 -5.41 -15.11
N THR A 43 4.96 -4.87 -16.32
CA THR A 43 5.05 -3.44 -16.59
C THR A 43 4.02 -3.00 -17.63
N GLN A 44 3.53 -1.78 -17.51
CA GLN A 44 2.63 -1.14 -18.46
C GLN A 44 2.79 0.38 -18.40
N SER A 45 2.82 1.01 -19.58
CA SER A 45 2.75 2.47 -19.68
C SER A 45 1.31 2.94 -19.85
N LYS A 46 0.93 4.00 -19.13
CA LYS A 46 -0.40 4.66 -19.21
C LYS A 46 -0.25 6.18 -19.11
N PRO A 47 -1.25 6.96 -19.49
CA PRO A 47 -1.29 8.38 -19.13
C PRO A 47 -1.16 8.55 -17.61
N LEU A 48 -0.40 9.55 -17.16
CA LEU A 48 -0.16 9.82 -15.75
C LEU A 48 -1.47 9.96 -14.93
N PRO A 49 -2.52 10.65 -15.41
CA PRO A 49 -3.79 10.73 -14.67
C PRO A 49 -4.35 9.37 -14.27
N ILE A 50 -4.29 8.38 -15.16
CA ILE A 50 -4.78 7.02 -14.89
C ILE A 50 -4.04 6.35 -13.72
N ALA A 51 -2.72 6.58 -13.60
CA ALA A 51 -1.95 6.04 -12.48
C ALA A 51 -2.31 6.75 -11.17
N LEU A 52 -2.51 8.06 -11.22
CA LEU A 52 -2.93 8.88 -10.07
C LEU A 52 -4.33 8.49 -9.58
N GLU A 53 -5.28 8.27 -10.48
CA GLU A 53 -6.65 7.83 -10.17
C GLU A 53 -6.68 6.40 -9.59
N ARG A 54 -5.77 5.52 -10.02
CA ARG A 54 -5.68 4.14 -9.52
C ARG A 54 -5.09 4.04 -8.13
N ALA A 55 -4.19 4.93 -7.75
CA ALA A 55 -3.54 4.90 -6.44
C ALA A 55 -4.55 4.89 -5.26
N PRO A 56 -5.52 5.81 -5.15
CA PRO A 56 -6.53 5.76 -4.09
C PRO A 56 -7.41 4.52 -4.16
N VAL A 57 -7.76 4.05 -5.37
CA VAL A 57 -8.52 2.80 -5.55
C VAL A 57 -7.74 1.59 -5.01
N LYS A 58 -6.41 1.57 -5.13
CA LYS A 58 -5.57 0.52 -4.53
C LYS A 58 -5.60 0.59 -3.01
N LEU A 59 -5.54 1.78 -2.43
CA LEU A 59 -5.64 1.97 -0.98
C LEU A 59 -6.98 1.45 -0.45
N LEU A 60 -8.10 1.75 -1.14
CA LEU A 60 -9.42 1.23 -0.78
C LEU A 60 -9.51 -0.30 -0.87
N LYS A 61 -8.68 -0.94 -1.69
CA LYS A 61 -8.56 -2.40 -1.79
C LYS A 61 -7.64 -3.01 -0.71
N GLY A 62 -7.17 -2.21 0.25
CA GLY A 62 -6.30 -2.65 1.34
C GLY A 62 -4.80 -2.63 1.01
N TYR A 63 -4.38 -2.03 -0.10
CA TYR A 63 -2.97 -1.76 -0.29
C TYR A 63 -2.52 -0.67 0.68
N VAL A 64 -1.30 -0.79 1.20
CA VAL A 64 -0.65 0.22 2.03
C VAL A 64 0.46 0.90 1.21
N ALA A 65 0.58 2.22 1.34
CA ALA A 65 1.71 2.95 0.77
C ALA A 65 2.99 2.59 1.53
N ILE A 66 3.98 2.06 0.83
CA ILE A 66 5.26 1.63 1.43
C ILE A 66 6.30 2.73 1.36
N GLY A 67 6.33 3.49 0.25
CA GLY A 67 7.31 4.55 0.06
C GLY A 67 7.80 4.71 -1.37
N ARG A 68 8.98 5.30 -1.49
CA ARG A 68 9.64 5.57 -2.76
C ARG A 68 10.68 4.49 -3.03
N ALA A 69 10.70 3.94 -4.23
CA ALA A 69 11.60 2.87 -4.61
C ALA A 69 12.19 3.10 -6.00
N ASP A 70 13.41 2.59 -6.20
CA ASP A 70 13.92 2.28 -7.52
C ASP A 70 13.48 0.87 -7.92
N ILE A 71 13.20 0.66 -9.20
CA ILE A 71 12.91 -0.68 -9.73
C ILE A 71 13.73 -0.89 -11.00
N ASP A 72 14.67 -1.84 -10.94
CA ASP A 72 15.58 -2.13 -12.03
C ASP A 72 14.87 -2.81 -13.22
N ALA A 73 15.58 -2.98 -14.34
CA ALA A 73 15.03 -3.63 -15.54
C ALA A 73 14.49 -5.06 -15.28
N THR A 74 15.01 -5.76 -14.27
CA THR A 74 14.61 -7.13 -13.89
C THR A 74 13.41 -7.18 -12.94
N GLY A 75 12.98 -6.02 -12.44
CA GLY A 75 11.90 -5.85 -11.48
C GLY A 75 12.33 -5.97 -10.03
N ALA A 76 13.63 -6.02 -9.72
CA ALA A 76 14.08 -5.96 -8.34
C ALA A 76 13.80 -4.58 -7.75
N VAL A 77 13.24 -4.56 -6.55
CA VAL A 77 12.84 -3.33 -5.86
C VAL A 77 13.92 -2.93 -4.86
N ALA A 78 14.41 -1.69 -4.97
CA ALA A 78 15.27 -1.07 -3.97
C ALA A 78 14.50 0.08 -3.31
N LEU A 79 14.08 -0.11 -2.05
CA LEU A 79 13.35 0.91 -1.31
C LEU A 79 14.30 2.05 -0.91
N LEU A 80 13.99 3.27 -1.34
CA LEU A 80 14.82 4.46 -1.13
C LEU A 80 14.34 5.29 0.06
N SER A 81 13.03 5.29 0.32
CA SER A 81 12.43 5.97 1.47
C SER A 81 11.11 5.30 1.82
N ARG A 82 10.75 5.24 3.11
CA ARG A 82 9.46 4.72 3.54
C ARG A 82 8.43 5.84 3.65
N ASP A 83 7.21 5.55 3.23
CA ASP A 83 6.03 6.33 3.60
C ASP A 83 5.55 5.76 4.93
N GLY A 84 5.54 6.59 5.97
CA GLY A 84 5.17 6.19 7.32
C GLY A 84 5.26 7.38 8.25
N PRO A 85 4.54 7.37 9.39
CA PRO A 85 4.68 8.41 10.38
C PRO A 85 6.15 8.44 10.82
N ASP A 86 6.74 9.62 10.77
CA ASP A 86 8.06 9.93 11.31
C ASP A 86 8.28 9.16 12.63
N GLN A 87 9.16 8.17 12.63
CA GLN A 87 9.62 7.51 13.86
C GLN A 87 10.82 8.26 14.46
N ARG A 88 10.77 9.59 14.56
CA ARG A 88 11.48 10.28 15.66
C ARG A 88 10.58 10.39 16.88
N VAL A 89 10.12 9.24 17.35
CA VAL A 89 9.78 9.10 18.77
C VAL A 89 10.47 7.84 19.24
N THR A 90 11.70 8.01 19.72
CA THR A 90 12.31 7.07 20.66
C THR A 90 11.28 6.72 21.74
N PRO A 91 10.98 5.45 22.00
CA PRO A 91 10.27 5.10 23.22
C PRO A 91 11.25 5.30 24.38
N VAL A 92 11.24 6.48 24.99
CA VAL A 92 11.57 6.55 26.41
C VAL A 92 10.45 5.79 27.10
N VAL A 93 10.79 4.63 27.65
CA VAL A 93 9.95 3.88 28.57
C VAL A 93 10.12 4.57 29.93
N PRO A 94 9.10 5.26 30.47
CA PRO A 94 8.92 5.31 31.90
C PRO A 94 7.95 4.20 32.30
N ALA A 95 8.31 3.50 33.37
CA ALA A 95 7.62 2.36 33.93
C ALA A 95 6.10 2.57 34.09
N ALA A 96 5.36 1.49 33.89
CA ALA A 96 3.90 1.41 33.97
C ALA A 96 3.30 1.97 35.27
N PRO A 97 2.03 2.41 35.19
CA PRO A 97 1.03 1.98 36.14
C PRO A 97 -0.08 1.17 35.44
N LYS A 98 -0.47 0.07 36.09
CA LYS A 98 -1.61 -0.79 35.71
C LYS A 98 -2.88 0.05 35.57
N LEU A 99 -3.63 -0.17 34.48
CA LEU A 99 -5.01 0.30 34.34
C LEU A 99 -5.89 -0.83 33.80
N ASP A 100 -6.99 -1.05 34.49
CA ASP A 100 -8.00 -2.11 34.35
C ASP A 100 -8.64 -2.24 32.96
N PRO A 101 -9.19 -3.43 32.61
CA PRO A 101 -9.76 -3.70 31.29
C PRO A 101 -11.09 -2.97 31.07
N LYS A 102 -11.18 -2.19 29.98
CA LYS A 102 -12.42 -1.56 29.50
C LYS A 102 -13.15 -2.51 28.54
N PRO A 103 -14.49 -2.66 28.62
CA PRO A 103 -15.20 -3.77 28.01
C PRO A 103 -15.19 -3.74 26.48
N ALA A 104 -15.13 -4.94 25.91
CA ALA A 104 -15.30 -5.20 24.49
C ALA A 104 -16.68 -4.69 24.03
N ARG A 105 -16.69 -3.89 22.96
CA ARG A 105 -17.91 -3.62 22.22
C ARG A 105 -18.22 -4.84 21.37
N ASP A 106 -19.29 -5.53 21.73
CA ASP A 106 -19.90 -6.61 20.95
C ASP A 106 -20.42 -6.05 19.63
N ILE A 107 -19.85 -6.49 18.50
CA ILE A 107 -20.25 -6.08 17.14
C ILE A 107 -21.42 -6.94 16.63
N ALA A 108 -21.83 -7.98 17.38
CA ALA A 108 -22.83 -8.96 16.97
C ALA A 108 -24.28 -8.43 16.89
N ALA A 109 -24.53 -7.13 17.12
CA ALA A 109 -25.87 -6.53 17.13
C ALA A 109 -26.14 -5.53 15.97
N LEU A 110 -25.22 -5.35 15.01
CA LEU A 110 -25.35 -4.36 13.92
C LEU A 110 -25.59 -4.97 12.53
N LEU A 111 -25.66 -6.29 12.38
CA LEU A 111 -26.00 -6.95 11.12
C LEU A 111 -27.50 -7.29 11.11
N GLY A 112 -28.32 -6.24 11.00
CA GLY A 112 -29.63 -6.34 10.39
C GLY A 112 -29.46 -6.63 8.89
N GLY A 113 -30.34 -7.48 8.35
CA GLY A 113 -30.24 -8.03 7.00
C GLY A 113 -30.60 -7.07 5.86
N ASP A 114 -30.83 -7.71 4.71
CA ASP A 114 -30.99 -7.20 3.33
C ASP A 114 -29.66 -6.80 2.66
N GLU A 115 -29.12 -7.61 1.74
CA GLU A 115 -29.62 -7.83 0.36
C GLU A 115 -29.74 -6.51 -0.41
N ASP A 116 -28.71 -6.17 -1.19
CA ASP A 116 -28.91 -5.54 -2.49
C ASP A 116 -27.62 -5.56 -3.34
N GLY A 117 -27.81 -5.72 -4.65
CA GLY A 117 -26.78 -5.82 -5.69
C GLY A 117 -25.78 -4.65 -5.74
N PHE A 118 -24.76 -4.66 -6.58
CA PHE A 118 -24.88 -4.75 -8.04
C PHE A 118 -23.56 -5.11 -8.72
N TYR A 119 -23.75 -5.46 -10.00
CA TYR A 119 -22.89 -6.01 -11.04
C TYR A 119 -21.58 -5.25 -11.39
N PHE A 120 -20.78 -6.00 -12.14
CA PHE A 120 -19.46 -5.82 -12.77
C PHE A 120 -19.13 -4.49 -13.48
#